data_AF-A0A519EP94-F1
#
_entry.id   AF-A0A519EP94-F1
#
_cell.length_a   1.000
_cell.length_b   1.000
_cell.length_c   1.000
_cell.angle_alpha   90.00
_cell.angle_beta   90.00
_cell.angle_gamma   90.00
#
_symmetry.space_group_name_H-M   'P 1'
#
loop_
_entity.id
_entity.type
_entity.pdbx_description
1 polymer ?
#
loop_
_entity_poly.entity_id
_entity_poly.type
_entity_poly.pdbx_seq_one_letter_code
_entity_poly.pdbx_strand_id
1 'polypeptide(L)' 'MSASYLPYEPDQDFLLPPSLSEWLPEGHLAYFISDSVDALDLSAFHARYDKGGPRNQPFHPAMMMKVLL' A
#
# COMPACT_ATOMS: atom_id res chain seq x y z
N MET A 1 21.32 4.23 0.28
CA MET A 1 20.02 4.67 -0.28
C MET A 1 19.21 3.41 -0.40
N SER A 2 18.40 3.12 0.62
CA SER A 2 17.46 1.99 0.63
C SER A 2 16.57 2.08 -0.60
N ALA A 3 16.18 0.95 -1.18
CA ALA A 3 15.25 0.96 -2.31
C ALA A 3 13.99 1.71 -1.91
N SER A 4 13.82 2.90 -2.49
CA SER A 4 12.63 3.71 -2.29
C SER A 4 11.53 3.11 -3.16
N TYR A 5 10.53 2.50 -2.53
CA TYR A 5 9.28 2.15 -3.19
C TYR A 5 8.64 3.41 -3.80
N LEU A 6 7.77 3.22 -4.78
CA LEU A 6 6.83 4.27 -5.12
C LEU A 6 5.99 4.62 -3.87
N PRO A 7 5.70 5.91 -3.62
CA PRO A 7 4.86 6.33 -2.50
C PRO A 7 3.53 5.57 -2.51
N TYR A 8 3.13 5.09 -1.34
CA TYR A 8 1.87 4.40 -1.14
C TYR A 8 1.17 5.02 0.06
N GLU A 9 0.19 5.88 -0.23
CA GLU A 9 -0.56 6.68 0.73
C GLU A 9 -2.05 6.39 0.55
N PRO A 10 -2.59 5.29 1.10
CA PRO A 10 -3.99 4.90 0.91
C PRO A 10 -4.98 5.90 1.53
N ASP A 11 -4.56 6.62 2.57
CA ASP A 11 -5.35 7.63 3.27
C ASP A 11 -5.13 9.04 2.71
N GLN A 12 -4.54 9.16 1.50
CA GLN A 12 -4.33 10.44 0.86
C GLN A 12 -5.67 11.06 0.45
N ASP A 13 -5.98 12.20 1.06
CA ASP A 13 -7.15 12.99 0.72
C ASP A 13 -6.97 13.74 -0.61
N PHE A 14 -8.07 13.89 -1.35
CA PHE A 14 -8.11 14.78 -2.50
C PHE A 14 -8.14 16.25 -2.06
N LEU A 15 -7.61 17.13 -2.91
CA LEU A 15 -7.59 18.58 -2.69
C LEU A 15 -8.99 19.21 -2.56
N LEU A 16 -10.01 18.55 -3.12
CA LEU A 16 -11.42 18.91 -3.02
C LEU A 16 -12.23 17.64 -2.72
N PRO A 17 -13.39 17.74 -2.03
CA PRO A 17 -14.26 16.60 -1.78
C PRO A 17 -14.69 15.89 -3.08
N PRO A 18 -14.91 14.57 -3.09
CA PRO A 18 -15.00 13.63 -1.94
C PRO A 18 -13.68 12.94 -1.58
N SER A 19 -13.54 12.48 -0.33
CA SER A 19 -12.44 11.59 0.07
C SER A 19 -12.55 10.23 -0.64
N LEU A 20 -11.43 9.52 -0.81
CA LEU A 20 -11.46 8.15 -1.38
C LEU A 20 -12.22 7.18 -0.48
N SER A 21 -12.19 7.40 0.83
CA SER A 21 -12.90 6.58 1.82
C SER A 21 -14.41 6.69 1.70
N GLU A 22 -14.95 7.80 1.19
CA GLU A 22 -16.40 7.95 0.93
C GLU A 22 -16.89 7.15 -0.28
N TRP A 23 -15.99 6.59 -1.10
CA TRP A 23 -16.39 5.84 -2.30
C TRP A 23 -16.93 4.45 -1.99
N LEU A 24 -16.62 3.93 -0.80
CA LEU A 24 -17.09 2.63 -0.33
C LEU A 24 -17.94 2.82 0.93
N PRO A 25 -19.01 2.02 1.09
CA PRO A 25 -19.83 2.07 2.30
C PRO A 25 -19.03 1.61 3.52
N GLU A 26 -19.40 2.10 4.69
CA GLU A 26 -18.86 1.59 5.96
C GLU A 26 -19.02 0.07 6.05
N GLY A 27 -17.95 -0.62 6.45
CA GLY A 27 -17.93 -2.08 6.55
C GLY A 27 -17.72 -2.84 5.24
N HIS A 28 -17.37 -2.15 4.14
CA HIS A 28 -16.99 -2.82 2.89
C HIS A 28 -15.78 -3.76 3.11
N LEU A 29 -15.81 -4.95 2.48
CA LEU A 29 -14.79 -6.00 2.65
C LEU A 29 -13.36 -5.51 2.36
N ALA A 30 -13.21 -4.53 1.46
CA ALA A 30 -11.91 -3.93 1.15
C ALA A 30 -11.18 -3.36 2.39
N TYR A 31 -11.92 -2.81 3.36
CA TYR A 31 -11.33 -2.33 4.61
C TYR A 31 -10.81 -3.48 5.45
N PHE A 32 -11.57 -4.57 5.54
CA PHE A 32 -11.13 -5.78 6.25
C PHE A 32 -9.87 -6.39 5.61
N ILE A 33 -9.80 -6.44 4.28
CA ILE A 33 -8.60 -6.89 3.56
C ILE A 33 -7.43 -5.95 3.84
N SER A 34 -7.66 -4.64 3.79
CA SER A 34 -6.65 -3.63 4.10
C SER A 34 -6.07 -3.82 5.50
N ASP A 35 -6.92 -3.88 6.53
CA ASP A 35 -6.54 -4.07 7.92
C ASP A 35 -5.80 -5.41 8.12
N SER A 36 -6.28 -6.46 7.45
CA SER A 36 -5.64 -7.78 7.49
C SER A 36 -4.22 -7.73 6.91
N VAL A 37 -4.04 -7.08 5.75
CA VAL A 37 -2.72 -6.92 5.12
C VAL A 37 -1.80 -6.06 5.97
N ASP A 38 -2.32 -5.00 6.58
CA ASP A 38 -1.53 -4.11 7.44
C ASP A 38 -1.07 -4.80 8.74
N ALA A 39 -1.75 -5.87 9.16
CA ALA A 39 -1.34 -6.72 10.27
C ALA A 39 -0.32 -7.82 9.89
N LEU A 40 -0.03 -8.05 8.60
CA LEU A 40 0.92 -9.06 8.15
C LEU A 40 2.37 -8.58 8.27
N ASP A 41 3.28 -9.51 8.58
CA ASP A 41 4.72 -9.25 8.50
C ASP A 41 5.20 -9.29 7.04
N LEU A 42 5.50 -8.11 6.49
CA LEU A 42 6.02 -7.93 5.13
C LEU A 42 7.55 -7.78 5.07
N SER A 43 8.25 -8.00 6.19
CA SER A 43 9.71 -7.82 6.31
C SER A 43 10.50 -8.60 5.24
N ALA A 44 10.07 -9.81 4.89
CA ALA A 44 10.71 -10.63 3.86
C ALA A 44 10.67 -9.99 2.46
N PHE A 45 9.57 -9.30 2.12
CA PHE A 45 9.49 -8.54 0.87
C PHE A 45 10.44 -7.36 0.91
N HIS A 46 10.48 -6.64 2.04
CA HIS A 46 11.39 -5.50 2.20
C HIS A 46 12.87 -5.90 2.09
N ALA A 47 13.26 -7.00 2.72
CA ALA A 47 14.63 -7.52 2.67
C ALA A 47 15.08 -7.90 1.25
N ARG A 48 14.15 -8.38 0.41
CA ARG A 48 14.44 -8.70 -1.00
C ARG A 48 14.77 -7.46 -1.82
N TYR A 49 14.06 -6.37 -1.59
CA TYR A 49 14.20 -5.14 -2.38
C TYR A 49 15.23 -4.16 -1.81
N ASP A 50 15.72 -4.35 -0.58
CA ASP A 50 16.68 -3.44 0.09
C ASP A 50 17.96 -3.16 -0.72
N LYS A 51 18.34 -4.05 -1.65
CA LYS A 51 19.51 -3.92 -2.53
C LYS A 51 19.22 -3.28 -3.90
N GLY A 52 17.99 -2.87 -4.16
CA GLY A 52 17.55 -2.31 -5.45
C GLY A 52 18.06 -0.87 -5.67
N GLY A 53 18.59 -0.60 -6.86
CA GLY A 53 19.04 0.74 -7.27
C GLY A 53 17.90 1.65 -7.76
N PRO A 54 18.11 2.97 -7.81
CA PRO A 54 17.07 3.99 -8.05
C PRO A 54 16.38 3.97 -9.44
N ARG A 55 16.80 3.10 -10.37
CA ARG A 55 16.31 3.12 -11.77
C ARG A 55 15.07 2.25 -12.03
N ASN A 56 14.56 1.52 -11.03
CA ASN A 56 13.34 0.74 -11.14
C ASN A 56 12.66 0.59 -9.77
N GLN A 57 12.10 1.68 -9.25
CA GLN A 57 11.44 1.71 -7.95
C GLN A 57 10.24 0.74 -7.96
N PRO A 58 10.23 -0.29 -7.09
CA PRO A 58 9.12 -1.23 -7.03
C PRO A 58 7.88 -0.60 -6.38
N PHE A 59 6.72 -1.17 -6.64
CA PHE A 59 5.51 -0.86 -5.87
C PHE A 59 5.63 -1.35 -4.43
N HIS A 60 4.93 -0.69 -3.50
CA HIS A 60 4.95 -1.07 -2.09
C HIS A 60 4.33 -2.49 -1.89
N PRO A 61 4.97 -3.39 -1.12
CA PRO A 61 4.46 -4.75 -0.91
C PRO A 61 3.03 -4.79 -0.35
N ALA A 62 2.68 -3.89 0.57
CA ALA A 62 1.33 -3.78 1.13
C ALA A 62 0.29 -3.43 0.04
N MET A 63 0.63 -2.50 -0.87
CA MET A 63 -0.25 -2.15 -1.99
C MET A 63 -0.50 -3.36 -2.88
N MET A 64 0.57 -4.10 -3.21
CA MET A 64 0.47 -5.27 -4.08
C MET A 64 -0.33 -6.40 -3.46
N MET A 65 -0.21 -6.62 -2.15
CA MET A 65 -1.02 -7.58 -1.40
C MET A 65 -2.51 -7.20 -1.38
N LYS A 66 -2.84 -5.93 -1.13
CA LYS A 66 -4.24 -5.45 -1.11
C LYS A 66 -4.93 -5.51 -2.48
N VAL A 67 -4.18 -5.45 -3.58
CA VAL A 67 -4.72 -5.62 -4.94
C VAL A 67 -4.89 -7.09 -5.32
N LEU A 68 -4.07 -7.98 -4.75
CA LEU A 68 -4.09 -9.40 -5.06
C LEU A 68 -5.24 -10.16 -4.38
N LEU A 69 -5.60 -9.74 -3.16
CA LEU A 69 -6.64 -10.35 -2.32
C LEU A 69 -8.02 -9.77 -2.63
#